data_AF-A0A0E0N7D8-F1
#
_entry.id   AF-A0A0E0N7D8-F1
#
_cell.length_a   1.000
_cell.length_b   1.000
_cell.length_c   1.000
_cell.angle_alpha   90.00
_cell.angle_beta   90.00
_cell.angle_gamma   90.00
#
_symmetry.space_group_name_H-M   'P 1'
#
loop_
_entity.id
_entity.type
_entity.pdbx_description
1 polymer ?
#
loop_
_entity_poly.entity_id
_entity_poly.type
_entity_poly.pdbx_seq_one_letter_code
_entity_poly.pdbx_strand_id
1 'polypeptide(L)'
;MPPRNGNLVLAAAAAALLVLLASPPSCSAAAPRRRDPVVVPVTRDPATSLYTIPVRYYDNLVVDLAGPLVWSTCAADHLPASLSCQDPTCVVANAYRAPTCKVTGGGGDCSKNVCTAYPYNPVTGQCAAGNLAHTRFIANTTDGKNPLIQVSVKAVAACAPKRLLARLPRGATGVAGLAASGLALPAQVASSQGVAGRFLLCLPRLGYGQGVAIFGGGPIYLGEGLPDFTTTLDYTPLVAKRDNPGYYVTANAIALDDARLPLPSGALAAGGVALRTAVPFGQLRPDVFRPFVREFEKGLNRSDAKVAAVAPFPLCYRASMLGNTRIGYFVPAVRLMLAGGKNYTMTGTNSMVDVKGGKACLAFVEMKSGDAASSPAVILGGFQMENMLLQFDSEKKRLGFARLPFYTSCSNFNFTKTQ
;
A
#
# COMPACT_ATOMS: atom_id res chain seq x y z
N MET A 1 101.71 30.45 -19.39
CA MET A 1 101.78 29.25 -18.49
C MET A 1 100.49 29.18 -17.66
N PRO A 2 100.15 28.00 -17.09
CA PRO A 2 99.02 27.83 -16.14
C PRO A 2 99.40 28.32 -14.72
N PRO A 3 98.57 28.15 -13.66
CA PRO A 3 97.15 27.77 -13.55
C PRO A 3 96.31 29.00 -13.05
N ARG A 4 95.37 29.06 -12.07
CA ARG A 4 94.70 28.11 -11.13
C ARG A 4 93.37 28.72 -10.63
N ASN A 5 92.47 27.91 -10.05
CA ASN A 5 91.16 28.33 -9.51
C ASN A 5 91.17 28.55 -7.98
N GLY A 6 90.14 29.24 -7.44
CA GLY A 6 89.92 29.35 -5.99
C GLY A 6 88.52 29.83 -5.55
N ASN A 7 88.22 29.56 -4.27
CA ASN A 7 87.28 30.22 -3.32
C ASN A 7 85.75 30.27 -3.59
N LEU A 8 85.00 29.50 -2.79
CA LEU A 8 83.79 29.93 -2.06
C LEU A 8 84.12 29.83 -0.55
N VAL A 9 83.77 30.70 0.40
CA VAL A 9 82.65 31.65 0.62
C VAL A 9 81.39 31.00 1.22
N LEU A 10 81.10 31.35 2.49
CA LEU A 10 79.84 31.18 3.21
C LEU A 10 79.44 32.53 3.83
N ALA A 11 78.18 32.96 3.67
CA ALA A 11 77.48 33.84 4.62
C ALA A 11 75.97 33.90 4.28
N ALA A 12 75.14 34.16 5.29
CA ALA A 12 73.68 34.12 5.21
C ALA A 12 73.02 35.41 4.67
N ALA A 13 71.82 35.27 4.09
CA ALA A 13 70.70 36.20 4.24
C ALA A 13 69.39 35.49 3.86
N ALA A 14 68.24 35.90 4.42
CA ALA A 14 66.94 35.30 4.16
C ALA A 14 65.93 36.34 3.65
N ALA A 15 65.31 36.08 2.48
CA ALA A 15 64.13 36.79 2.00
C ALA A 15 63.37 35.98 0.93
N ALA A 16 62.06 36.18 0.88
CA ALA A 16 61.14 35.91 -0.24
C ALA A 16 61.19 34.54 -0.96
N LEU A 17 60.23 33.65 -0.61
CA LEU A 17 59.33 33.06 -1.62
C LEU A 17 58.03 32.50 -1.00
N LEU A 18 57.01 33.35 -0.83
CA LEU A 18 55.63 32.89 -0.57
C LEU A 18 54.98 32.46 -1.89
N VAL A 19 55.25 31.22 -2.32
CA VAL A 19 54.54 30.59 -3.46
C VAL A 19 53.22 30.01 -2.95
N LEU A 20 52.14 30.27 -3.69
CA LEU A 20 50.79 29.89 -3.28
C LEU A 20 50.60 28.36 -3.36
N LEU A 21 50.59 27.69 -2.20
CA LEU A 21 49.96 26.38 -2.03
C LEU A 21 48.42 26.55 -1.94
N ALA A 22 47.84 27.17 -2.96
CA ALA A 22 46.40 27.18 -3.18
C ALA A 22 45.98 25.80 -3.71
N SER A 23 45.72 24.87 -2.79
CA SER A 23 45.07 23.61 -3.15
C SER A 23 43.76 23.91 -3.89
N PRO A 24 43.46 23.20 -5.00
CA PRO A 24 42.23 23.43 -5.73
C PRO A 24 41.04 23.17 -4.78
N PRO A 25 39.94 23.95 -4.88
CA PRO A 25 38.80 23.78 -4.01
C PRO A 25 38.20 22.39 -4.24
N SER A 26 38.50 21.46 -3.34
CA SER A 26 37.89 20.13 -3.32
C SER A 26 36.38 20.32 -3.41
N CYS A 27 35.77 19.81 -4.47
CA CYS A 27 34.32 19.80 -4.57
C CYS A 27 33.76 18.96 -3.43
N SER A 28 33.37 19.62 -2.34
CA SER A 28 32.63 19.00 -1.24
C SER A 28 31.41 18.33 -1.83
N ALA A 29 31.48 17.00 -1.99
CA ALA A 29 30.39 16.20 -2.52
C ALA A 29 29.18 16.47 -1.63
N ALA A 30 28.20 17.21 -2.15
CA ALA A 30 27.11 17.73 -1.35
C ALA A 30 26.44 16.57 -0.63
N ALA A 31 26.46 16.60 0.71
CA ALA A 31 25.99 15.50 1.55
C ALA A 31 24.62 15.04 1.03
N PRO A 32 24.45 13.74 0.72
CA PRO A 32 23.39 13.27 -0.15
C PRO A 32 22.05 13.75 0.39
N ARG A 33 21.42 14.69 -0.35
CA ARG A 33 20.21 15.40 0.10
C ARG A 33 19.24 14.40 0.70
N ARG A 34 18.87 14.58 1.96
CA ARG A 34 17.95 13.69 2.68
C ARG A 34 16.63 13.67 1.90
N ARG A 35 16.38 12.57 1.19
CA ARG A 35 15.16 12.38 0.41
C ARG A 35 14.10 11.84 1.36
N ASP A 36 13.49 12.76 2.10
CA ASP A 36 12.48 12.43 3.09
C ASP A 36 11.26 11.76 2.42
N PRO A 37 10.74 10.65 2.96
CA PRO A 37 9.55 9.98 2.44
C PRO A 37 8.32 10.89 2.39
N VAL A 38 7.37 10.60 1.49
CA VAL A 38 6.12 11.36 1.35
C VAL A 38 5.02 10.72 2.19
N VAL A 39 4.34 11.51 3.03
CA VAL A 39 3.24 11.06 3.90
C VAL A 39 1.90 11.63 3.46
N VAL A 40 0.85 10.81 3.56
CA VAL A 40 -0.56 11.25 3.46
C VAL A 40 -1.45 10.55 4.48
N PRO A 41 -2.52 11.22 4.95
CA PRO A 41 -3.56 10.59 5.76
C PRO A 41 -4.40 9.63 4.92
N VAL A 42 -4.81 8.53 5.52
CA VAL A 42 -5.71 7.52 4.95
C VAL A 42 -7.02 7.56 5.73
N THR A 43 -8.14 7.81 5.07
CA THR A 43 -9.47 7.86 5.70
C THR A 43 -10.29 6.64 5.29
N ARG A 44 -10.97 5.97 6.24
CA ARG A 44 -11.97 4.93 5.91
C ARG A 44 -13.34 5.58 5.72
N ASP A 45 -13.94 5.43 4.55
CA ASP A 45 -15.29 5.94 4.26
C ASP A 45 -16.37 5.08 4.95
N PRO A 46 -17.30 5.68 5.73
CA PRO A 46 -18.33 4.93 6.45
C PRO A 46 -19.36 4.24 5.53
N ALA A 47 -19.61 4.77 4.34
CA ALA A 47 -20.68 4.28 3.47
C ALA A 47 -20.29 3.05 2.64
N THR A 48 -19.02 2.98 2.22
CA THR A 48 -18.47 1.92 1.35
C THR A 48 -17.46 1.03 2.06
N SER A 49 -16.90 1.46 3.20
CA SER A 49 -15.75 0.84 3.87
C SER A 49 -14.49 0.74 3.00
N LEU A 50 -14.38 1.57 1.97
CA LEU A 50 -13.17 1.79 1.19
C LEU A 50 -12.27 2.83 1.90
N TYR A 51 -11.02 2.92 1.46
CA TYR A 51 -10.02 3.83 2.02
C TYR A 51 -9.64 4.88 1.00
N THR A 52 -9.50 6.13 1.41
CA THR A 52 -9.11 7.25 0.53
C THR A 52 -7.87 7.98 1.02
N ILE A 53 -7.12 8.54 0.08
CA ILE A 53 -6.04 9.51 0.32
C ILE A 53 -6.36 10.83 -0.41
N PRO A 54 -5.99 12.00 0.16
CA PRO A 54 -6.11 13.27 -0.53
C PRO A 54 -5.02 13.42 -1.60
N VAL A 55 -5.36 14.04 -2.73
CA VAL A 55 -4.44 14.31 -3.87
C VAL A 55 -4.08 15.79 -3.97
N ARG A 56 -5.07 16.61 -3.65
CA ARG A 56 -5.18 18.07 -3.73
C ARG A 56 -6.20 18.49 -2.67
N TYR A 57 -6.41 19.79 -2.47
CA TYR A 57 -7.23 20.32 -1.38
C TYR A 57 -8.68 19.80 -1.29
N TYR A 58 -9.25 19.32 -2.40
CA TYR A 58 -10.63 18.80 -2.47
C TYR A 58 -10.76 17.43 -3.18
N ASP A 59 -9.67 16.89 -3.72
CA ASP A 59 -9.66 15.61 -4.46
C ASP A 59 -9.28 14.45 -3.53
N ASN A 60 -10.08 13.39 -3.54
CA ASN A 60 -9.76 12.12 -2.90
C ASN A 60 -9.65 10.99 -3.94
N LEU A 61 -8.71 10.07 -3.75
CA LEU A 61 -8.61 8.83 -4.52
C LEU A 61 -8.77 7.62 -3.61
N VAL A 62 -9.51 6.62 -4.09
CA VAL A 62 -9.61 5.31 -3.42
C VAL A 62 -8.28 4.58 -3.52
N VAL A 63 -7.79 4.04 -2.40
CA VAL A 63 -6.57 3.25 -2.32
C VAL A 63 -6.84 1.84 -2.86
N ASP A 64 -6.11 1.41 -3.88
CA ASP A 64 -6.21 0.05 -4.43
C ASP A 64 -4.85 -0.67 -4.51
N LEU A 65 -4.60 -1.60 -3.59
CA LEU A 65 -3.43 -2.50 -3.58
C LEU A 65 -3.30 -3.42 -4.81
N ALA A 66 -4.31 -3.49 -5.69
CA ALA A 66 -4.27 -4.21 -6.96
C ALA A 66 -4.28 -3.32 -8.21
N GLY A 67 -4.44 -2.00 -8.05
CA GLY A 67 -4.53 -1.05 -9.14
C GLY A 67 -3.15 -0.76 -9.77
N PRO A 68 -2.94 -1.01 -11.09
CA PRO A 68 -1.68 -0.70 -11.76
C PRO A 68 -1.47 0.79 -12.09
N LEU A 69 -2.50 1.62 -11.94
CA LEU A 69 -2.57 2.99 -12.42
C LEU A 69 -3.11 3.94 -11.34
N VAL A 70 -2.64 5.18 -11.34
CA VAL A 70 -3.38 6.32 -10.81
C VAL A 70 -4.35 6.81 -11.88
N TRP A 71 -5.62 7.03 -11.54
CA TRP A 71 -6.60 7.63 -12.45
C TRP A 71 -7.58 8.53 -11.71
N SER A 72 -8.04 9.59 -12.38
CA SER A 72 -9.01 10.55 -11.85
C SER A 72 -9.89 11.14 -12.96
N THR A 73 -11.02 11.74 -12.62
CA THR A 73 -11.77 12.60 -13.55
C THR A 73 -10.99 13.88 -13.83
N CYS A 74 -10.85 14.23 -15.10
CA CYS A 74 -10.22 15.48 -15.56
C CYS A 74 -11.27 16.50 -16.01
N ALA A 75 -10.87 17.77 -16.09
CA ALA A 75 -11.66 18.82 -16.75
C ALA A 75 -11.68 18.60 -18.29
N ALA A 76 -12.66 19.17 -18.98
CA ALA A 76 -12.88 18.93 -20.42
C ALA A 76 -11.79 19.54 -21.33
N ASP A 77 -11.13 20.58 -20.83
CA ASP A 77 -9.99 21.30 -21.38
C ASP A 77 -8.63 20.72 -20.96
N HIS A 78 -8.60 19.70 -20.10
CA HIS A 78 -7.35 19.12 -19.61
C HIS A 78 -6.62 18.37 -20.74
N LEU A 79 -5.56 18.97 -21.24
CA LEU A 79 -4.74 18.40 -22.31
C LEU A 79 -4.15 17.03 -21.89
N PRO A 80 -4.05 16.07 -22.82
CA PRO A 80 -3.31 14.83 -22.60
C PRO A 80 -1.80 15.08 -22.56
N ALA A 81 -1.05 14.11 -22.04
CA ALA A 81 0.39 14.09 -22.17
C ALA A 81 0.78 13.69 -23.61
N SER A 82 1.79 14.36 -24.17
CA SER A 82 2.38 13.99 -25.46
C SER A 82 3.22 12.72 -25.28
N LEU A 83 2.60 11.57 -25.53
CA LEU A 83 3.15 10.23 -25.33
C LEU A 83 2.66 9.35 -26.49
N SER A 84 3.58 8.87 -27.32
CA SER A 84 3.21 7.93 -28.39
C SER A 84 2.84 6.56 -27.82
N CYS A 85 2.17 5.72 -28.62
CA CYS A 85 1.86 4.34 -28.23
C CYS A 85 3.11 3.45 -28.00
N GLN A 86 4.28 3.88 -28.48
CA GLN A 86 5.56 3.20 -28.31
C GLN A 86 6.36 3.75 -27.11
N ASP A 87 5.92 4.85 -26.49
CA ASP A 87 6.55 5.40 -25.30
C ASP A 87 6.52 4.36 -24.15
N PRO A 88 7.63 4.13 -23.43
CA PRO A 88 7.68 3.19 -22.30
C PRO A 88 6.58 3.44 -21.25
N THR A 89 6.20 4.70 -21.04
CA THR A 89 5.08 5.11 -20.18
C THR A 89 3.76 4.51 -20.67
N CYS A 90 3.51 4.52 -21.98
CA CYS A 90 2.29 4.00 -22.58
C CYS A 90 2.24 2.47 -22.56
N VAL A 91 3.39 1.82 -22.77
CA VAL A 91 3.54 0.36 -22.64
C VAL A 91 3.24 -0.09 -21.21
N VAL A 92 3.86 0.55 -20.20
CA VAL A 92 3.60 0.27 -18.78
C VAL A 92 2.13 0.55 -18.41
N ALA A 93 1.52 1.60 -18.94
CA ALA A 93 0.12 1.94 -18.65
C ALA A 93 -0.89 0.86 -19.10
N ASN A 94 -0.53 0.05 -20.10
CA ASN A 94 -1.40 -0.98 -20.67
C ASN A 94 -0.99 -2.42 -20.28
N ALA A 95 0.17 -2.61 -19.63
CA ALA A 95 0.74 -3.91 -19.28
C ALA A 95 -0.18 -4.80 -18.41
N TYR A 96 -1.00 -4.21 -17.53
CA TYR A 96 -1.88 -4.92 -16.61
C TYR A 96 -3.37 -4.58 -16.81
N ARG A 97 -3.77 -4.32 -18.06
CA ARG A 97 -5.16 -4.01 -18.41
C ARG A 97 -6.07 -5.24 -18.18
N ALA A 98 -7.16 -5.04 -17.45
CA ALA A 98 -8.11 -6.12 -17.18
C ALA A 98 -8.76 -6.67 -18.49
N PRO A 99 -8.90 -8.00 -18.67
CA PRO A 99 -9.38 -8.58 -19.93
C PRO A 99 -10.79 -8.14 -20.38
N THR A 100 -11.64 -7.68 -19.46
CA THR A 100 -12.97 -7.12 -19.77
C THR A 100 -12.90 -5.78 -20.52
N CYS A 101 -11.76 -5.09 -20.46
CA CYS A 101 -11.55 -3.76 -21.05
C CYS A 101 -11.16 -3.86 -22.53
N LYS A 102 -12.13 -4.14 -23.40
CA LYS A 102 -11.94 -4.22 -24.86
C LYS A 102 -11.16 -3.03 -25.42
N VAL A 103 -10.26 -3.28 -26.37
CA VAL A 103 -9.70 -2.20 -27.20
C VAL A 103 -10.82 -1.65 -28.08
N THR A 104 -11.06 -0.35 -28.05
CA THR A 104 -11.81 0.34 -29.09
C THR A 104 -10.82 1.08 -29.99
N GLY A 105 -10.73 0.70 -31.27
CA GLY A 105 -9.87 1.40 -32.24
C GLY A 105 -8.36 1.29 -31.95
N GLY A 106 -7.79 0.09 -32.09
CA GLY A 106 -6.35 -0.06 -32.39
C GLY A 106 -5.30 0.41 -31.37
N GLY A 107 -5.68 0.70 -30.12
CA GLY A 107 -4.73 1.12 -29.07
C GLY A 107 -4.68 2.62 -28.78
N GLY A 108 -5.70 3.37 -29.21
CA GLY A 108 -5.71 4.83 -29.14
C GLY A 108 -5.19 5.43 -30.45
N ASP A 109 -5.29 6.75 -30.58
CA ASP A 109 -4.87 7.44 -31.80
C ASP A 109 -3.36 7.70 -31.79
N CYS A 110 -2.61 6.64 -32.09
CA CYS A 110 -1.15 6.66 -32.12
C CYS A 110 -0.58 7.69 -33.11
N SER A 111 -1.36 8.16 -34.09
CA SER A 111 -0.94 9.22 -35.04
C SER A 111 -0.83 10.60 -34.39
N LYS A 112 -1.50 10.82 -33.25
CA LYS A 112 -1.58 12.12 -32.56
C LYS A 112 -0.66 12.26 -31.34
N ASN A 113 0.24 11.30 -31.09
CA ASN A 113 1.07 11.23 -29.88
C ASN A 113 0.26 11.30 -28.57
N VAL A 114 -0.90 10.63 -28.53
CA VAL A 114 -1.74 10.54 -27.33
C VAL A 114 -1.87 9.08 -26.90
N CYS A 115 -1.32 8.75 -25.73
CA CYS A 115 -1.47 7.43 -25.14
C CYS A 115 -2.86 7.29 -24.50
N THR A 116 -3.64 6.32 -24.98
CA THR A 116 -4.86 5.85 -24.31
C THR A 116 -4.53 4.70 -23.36
N ALA A 117 -4.95 4.85 -22.10
CA ALA A 117 -4.94 3.79 -21.09
C ALA A 117 -6.37 3.36 -20.75
N TYR A 118 -6.51 2.34 -19.90
CA TYR A 118 -7.81 1.77 -19.53
C TYR A 118 -8.02 1.76 -18.00
N PRO A 119 -8.34 2.92 -17.38
CA PRO A 119 -8.70 2.99 -15.98
C PRO A 119 -9.85 2.03 -15.62
N TYR A 120 -9.69 1.36 -14.47
CA TYR A 120 -10.56 0.31 -13.97
C TYR A 120 -11.06 0.66 -12.56
N ASN A 121 -12.36 0.51 -12.33
CA ASN A 121 -13.00 0.66 -11.03
C ASN A 121 -13.03 -0.72 -10.33
N PRO A 122 -12.28 -0.90 -9.23
CA PRO A 122 -12.13 -2.21 -8.59
C PRO A 122 -13.36 -2.64 -7.75
N VAL A 123 -14.37 -1.78 -7.60
CA VAL A 123 -15.62 -2.03 -6.86
C VAL A 123 -16.74 -2.50 -7.80
N THR A 124 -16.75 -2.03 -9.05
CA THR A 124 -17.79 -2.34 -10.05
C THR A 124 -17.31 -3.27 -11.16
N GLY A 125 -15.99 -3.46 -11.32
CA GLY A 125 -15.42 -4.19 -12.45
C GLY A 125 -15.51 -3.45 -13.80
N GLN A 126 -15.97 -2.19 -13.80
CA GLN A 126 -16.09 -1.39 -15.00
C GLN A 126 -14.79 -0.68 -15.35
N CYS A 127 -14.58 -0.43 -16.64
CA CYS A 127 -13.48 0.34 -17.17
C CYS A 127 -13.91 1.14 -18.41
N ALA A 128 -13.06 2.09 -18.80
CA ALA A 128 -13.23 2.89 -20.00
C ALA A 128 -11.85 3.22 -20.58
N ALA A 129 -11.80 3.61 -21.86
CA ALA A 129 -10.66 4.34 -22.38
C ALA A 129 -10.51 5.69 -21.63
N GLY A 130 -9.27 6.07 -21.36
CA GLY A 130 -8.91 7.35 -20.74
C GLY A 130 -7.47 7.71 -21.08
N ASN A 131 -7.26 8.91 -21.63
CA ASN A 131 -5.92 9.33 -22.06
C ASN A 131 -5.02 9.61 -20.86
N LEU A 132 -3.73 9.31 -20.99
CA LEU A 132 -2.74 9.70 -20.00
C LEU A 132 -2.54 11.22 -20.01
N ALA A 133 -2.43 11.82 -18.84
CA ALA A 133 -2.13 13.24 -18.66
C ALA A 133 -1.10 13.43 -17.54
N HIS A 134 -0.24 14.44 -17.69
CA HIS A 134 0.65 14.86 -16.61
C HIS A 134 -0.16 15.51 -15.49
N THR A 135 0.13 15.14 -14.26
CA THR A 135 -0.51 15.70 -13.07
C THR A 135 0.49 15.88 -11.93
N ARG A 136 0.01 16.45 -10.83
CA ARG A 136 0.76 16.69 -9.61
C ARG A 136 -0.05 16.21 -8.42
N PHE A 137 0.60 15.44 -7.56
CA PHE A 137 0.12 15.02 -6.25
C PHE A 137 0.74 15.95 -5.21
N ILE A 138 -0.09 16.59 -4.39
CA ILE A 138 0.34 17.54 -3.37
C ILE A 138 0.21 16.87 -2.01
N ALA A 139 1.36 16.63 -1.39
CA ALA A 139 1.49 15.92 -0.11
C ALA A 139 2.63 16.56 0.70
N ASN A 140 2.88 16.06 1.91
CA ASN A 140 4.02 16.51 2.72
C ASN A 140 5.10 15.43 2.76
N THR A 141 6.34 15.83 3.02
CA THR A 141 7.41 14.90 3.44
C THR A 141 7.27 14.56 4.92
N THR A 142 7.98 13.55 5.42
CA THR A 142 8.00 13.18 6.85
C THR A 142 9.35 12.65 7.31
N ASP A 143 9.65 12.83 8.60
CA ASP A 143 10.71 12.10 9.31
C ASP A 143 10.25 10.73 9.85
N GLY A 144 8.96 10.40 9.71
CA GLY A 144 8.28 9.24 10.30
C GLY A 144 7.43 9.56 11.53
N LYS A 145 7.52 10.76 12.10
CA LYS A 145 6.72 11.25 13.25
C LYS A 145 5.66 12.25 12.82
N ASN A 146 6.08 13.23 12.02
CA ASN A 146 5.30 14.41 11.67
C ASN A 146 5.44 14.76 10.18
N PRO A 147 4.44 15.43 9.58
CA PRO A 147 4.62 16.08 8.28
C PRO A 147 5.57 17.28 8.39
N LEU A 148 6.52 17.35 7.45
CA LEU A 148 7.51 18.41 7.33
C LEU A 148 7.04 19.41 6.24
N ILE A 149 7.84 19.59 5.17
CA ILE A 149 7.55 20.49 4.07
C ILE A 149 6.55 19.90 3.06
N GLN A 150 5.77 20.76 2.41
CA GLN A 150 4.89 20.35 1.31
C GLN A 150 5.71 20.13 0.03
N VAL A 151 5.40 19.06 -0.71
CA VAL A 151 6.05 18.70 -1.98
C VAL A 151 5.02 18.48 -3.09
N SER A 152 5.45 18.78 -4.32
CA SER A 152 4.67 18.53 -5.53
C SER A 152 5.29 17.36 -6.29
N VAL A 153 4.75 16.17 -6.06
CA VAL A 153 5.17 14.93 -6.75
C VAL A 153 4.66 15.01 -8.19
N LYS A 154 5.58 14.95 -9.17
CA LYS A 154 5.24 14.87 -10.59
C LYS A 154 4.71 13.46 -10.88
N ALA A 155 3.61 13.37 -11.63
CA ALA A 155 2.97 12.10 -11.93
C ALA A 155 2.34 12.10 -13.35
N VAL A 156 1.98 10.91 -13.81
CA VAL A 156 1.10 10.64 -14.94
C VAL A 156 -0.10 9.85 -14.43
N ALA A 157 -1.31 10.28 -14.81
CA ALA A 157 -2.55 9.61 -14.45
C ALA A 157 -3.46 9.47 -15.67
N ALA A 158 -4.34 8.47 -15.69
CA ALA A 158 -5.35 8.35 -16.73
C ALA A 158 -6.58 9.24 -16.42
N CYS A 159 -7.00 10.04 -17.40
CA CYS A 159 -8.22 10.84 -17.32
C CYS A 159 -9.45 9.96 -17.56
N ALA A 160 -10.22 9.69 -16.51
CA ALA A 160 -11.36 8.79 -16.52
C ALA A 160 -12.71 9.53 -16.71
N PRO A 161 -13.69 8.94 -17.42
CA PRO A 161 -15.03 9.51 -17.50
C PRO A 161 -15.81 9.29 -16.19
N LYS A 162 -16.61 10.29 -15.78
CA LYS A 162 -17.36 10.34 -14.50
C LYS A 162 -18.16 9.07 -14.17
N ARG A 163 -18.61 8.29 -15.17
CA ARG A 163 -19.28 6.99 -14.98
C ARG A 163 -18.45 5.97 -14.16
N LEU A 164 -17.12 6.03 -14.21
CA LEU A 164 -16.26 5.14 -13.42
C LEU A 164 -16.24 5.48 -11.92
N LEU A 165 -16.84 6.59 -11.47
CA LEU A 165 -17.00 6.90 -10.04
C LEU A 165 -18.13 6.12 -9.37
N ALA A 166 -18.90 5.31 -10.11
CA ALA A 166 -19.98 4.50 -9.56
C ALA A 166 -19.49 3.62 -8.40
N ARG A 167 -20.18 3.69 -7.25
CA ARG A 167 -19.86 2.98 -5.99
C ARG A 167 -18.51 3.33 -5.33
N LEU A 168 -17.80 4.36 -5.78
CA LEU A 168 -16.70 4.94 -5.00
C LEU A 168 -17.26 5.86 -3.89
N PRO A 169 -16.47 6.25 -2.87
CA PRO A 169 -16.88 7.18 -1.83
C PRO A 169 -17.34 8.53 -2.38
N ARG A 170 -18.22 9.23 -1.65
CA ARG A 170 -18.61 10.60 -2.02
C ARG A 170 -17.39 11.53 -1.95
N GLY A 171 -17.18 12.32 -2.99
CA GLY A 171 -15.99 13.18 -3.11
C GLY A 171 -14.72 12.46 -3.57
N ALA A 172 -14.77 11.16 -3.88
CA ALA A 172 -13.68 10.49 -4.58
C ALA A 172 -13.74 10.81 -6.09
N THR A 173 -12.66 11.34 -6.65
CA THR A 173 -12.52 11.65 -8.09
C THR A 173 -11.83 10.54 -8.87
N GLY A 174 -11.38 9.47 -8.22
CA GLY A 174 -10.89 8.24 -8.87
C GLY A 174 -10.19 7.25 -7.93
N VAL A 175 -9.14 6.59 -8.43
CA VAL A 175 -8.37 5.53 -7.72
C VAL A 175 -6.86 5.82 -7.77
N ALA A 176 -6.20 5.63 -6.62
CA ALA A 176 -4.77 5.59 -6.46
C ALA A 176 -4.35 4.12 -6.40
N GLY A 177 -4.01 3.55 -7.57
CA GLY A 177 -3.42 2.22 -7.64
C GLY A 177 -2.06 2.20 -6.95
N LEU A 178 -1.88 1.27 -6.00
CA LEU A 178 -0.66 1.08 -5.23
C LEU A 178 0.09 -0.22 -5.58
N ALA A 179 -0.32 -0.92 -6.63
CA ALA A 179 0.22 -2.24 -7.00
C ALA A 179 1.69 -2.20 -7.48
N ALA A 180 2.30 -3.37 -7.72
CA ALA A 180 3.64 -3.50 -8.27
C ALA A 180 3.70 -3.16 -9.79
N SER A 181 3.46 -1.88 -10.12
CA SER A 181 3.40 -1.32 -11.47
C SER A 181 4.18 0.00 -11.53
N GLY A 182 4.87 0.28 -12.64
CA GLY A 182 5.64 1.50 -12.83
C GLY A 182 4.80 2.80 -12.82
N LEU A 183 3.49 2.71 -13.03
CA LEU A 183 2.54 3.83 -12.93
C LEU A 183 1.57 3.74 -11.74
N ALA A 184 1.81 2.83 -10.81
CA ALA A 184 1.19 2.91 -9.48
C ALA A 184 1.84 4.05 -8.66
N LEU A 185 1.08 4.66 -7.76
CA LEU A 185 1.54 5.82 -6.97
C LEU A 185 2.89 5.60 -6.25
N PRO A 186 3.20 4.43 -5.64
CA PRO A 186 4.49 4.23 -4.97
C PRO A 186 5.68 4.35 -5.92
N ALA A 187 5.59 3.81 -7.13
CA ALA A 187 6.64 3.88 -8.14
C ALA A 187 6.81 5.31 -8.68
N GLN A 188 5.70 6.04 -8.86
CA GLN A 188 5.73 7.43 -9.31
C GLN A 188 6.32 8.37 -8.23
N VAL A 189 5.99 8.17 -6.96
CA VAL A 189 6.62 8.90 -5.84
C VAL A 189 8.11 8.57 -5.74
N ALA A 190 8.47 7.28 -5.80
CA ALA A 190 9.86 6.82 -5.77
C ALA A 190 10.70 7.49 -6.87
N SER A 191 10.23 7.46 -8.12
CA SER A 191 10.89 8.13 -9.24
C SER A 191 10.93 9.66 -9.07
N SER A 192 9.80 10.30 -8.78
CA SER A 192 9.71 11.77 -8.74
C SER A 192 10.47 12.40 -7.57
N GLN A 193 10.63 11.72 -6.44
CA GLN A 193 11.37 12.24 -5.27
C GLN A 193 12.75 11.60 -5.13
N GLY A 194 13.03 10.49 -5.82
CA GLY A 194 14.22 9.65 -5.69
C GLY A 194 14.28 8.84 -4.39
N VAL A 195 13.12 8.56 -3.78
CA VAL A 195 13.00 7.72 -2.58
C VAL A 195 12.86 6.24 -2.95
N ALA A 196 13.02 5.33 -1.99
CA ALA A 196 13.00 3.89 -2.26
C ALA A 196 11.65 3.40 -2.80
N GLY A 197 11.66 2.36 -3.64
CA GLY A 197 10.51 1.69 -4.27
C GLY A 197 9.66 0.86 -3.31
N ARG A 198 9.35 1.40 -2.13
CA ARG A 198 8.59 0.76 -1.05
C ARG A 198 7.69 1.75 -0.33
N PHE A 199 6.60 1.25 0.26
CA PHE A 199 5.69 2.08 1.05
C PHE A 199 5.20 1.38 2.31
N LEU A 200 4.88 2.17 3.32
CA LEU A 200 4.13 1.77 4.50
C LEU A 200 2.66 2.12 4.30
N LEU A 201 1.78 1.23 4.76
CA LEU A 201 0.34 1.45 4.85
C LEU A 201 -0.14 0.99 6.23
N CYS A 202 -0.88 1.86 6.91
CA CYS A 202 -1.49 1.59 8.20
C CYS A 202 -2.95 2.08 8.14
N LEU A 203 -3.90 1.14 8.01
CA LEU A 203 -5.32 1.47 7.82
C LEU A 203 -6.02 1.75 9.17
N PRO A 204 -6.82 2.84 9.27
CA PRO A 204 -7.56 3.14 10.48
C PRO A 204 -8.79 2.26 10.63
N ARG A 205 -9.23 2.04 11.86
CA ARG A 205 -10.55 1.47 12.15
C ARG A 205 -11.65 2.51 11.93
N LEU A 206 -12.83 2.09 11.52
CA LEU A 206 -13.98 2.99 11.38
C LEU A 206 -14.34 3.63 12.74
N GLY A 207 -14.62 4.94 12.72
CA GLY A 207 -14.93 5.72 13.93
C GLY A 207 -13.70 6.27 14.68
N TYR A 208 -12.49 5.97 14.21
CA TYR A 208 -11.23 6.54 14.71
C TYR A 208 -10.69 7.62 13.74
N GLY A 209 -9.60 8.28 14.11
CA GLY A 209 -8.92 9.28 13.28
C GLY A 209 -8.26 8.71 12.02
N GLN A 210 -7.68 9.58 11.21
CA GLN A 210 -7.01 9.21 9.96
C GLN A 210 -5.81 8.27 10.20
N GLY A 211 -5.76 7.17 9.44
CA GLY A 211 -4.57 6.33 9.33
C GLY A 211 -3.53 6.98 8.43
N VAL A 212 -2.51 6.22 8.03
CA VAL A 212 -1.32 6.81 7.38
C VAL A 212 -0.75 5.91 6.28
N ALA A 213 -0.28 6.53 5.21
CA ALA A 213 0.57 5.92 4.19
C ALA A 213 1.85 6.74 4.02
N ILE A 214 3.01 6.06 3.95
CA ILE A 214 4.32 6.68 3.77
C ILE A 214 5.02 6.04 2.57
N PHE A 215 5.31 6.83 1.53
CA PHE A 215 5.95 6.38 0.29
C PHE A 215 7.44 6.77 0.29
N GLY A 216 8.34 5.79 0.13
CA GLY A 216 9.79 5.97 0.21
C GLY A 216 10.50 5.17 1.31
N GLY A 217 9.73 4.51 2.19
CA GLY A 217 10.27 3.87 3.40
C GLY A 217 10.39 4.87 4.55
N GLY A 218 11.53 4.84 5.26
CA GLY A 218 11.72 5.56 6.52
C GLY A 218 11.14 4.81 7.73
N PRO A 219 11.31 5.35 8.95
CA PRO A 219 10.70 4.85 10.19
C PRO A 219 9.22 5.28 10.29
N ILE A 220 8.50 4.79 11.31
CA ILE A 220 7.16 5.28 11.64
C ILE A 220 6.87 5.23 13.14
N TYR A 221 6.37 6.33 13.66
CA TYR A 221 6.02 6.51 15.07
C TYR A 221 4.51 6.80 15.18
N LEU A 222 3.82 6.11 16.07
CA LEU A 222 2.35 6.15 16.20
C LEU A 222 1.92 6.61 17.61
N GLY A 223 2.53 7.71 18.06
CA GLY A 223 2.32 8.31 19.37
C GLY A 223 3.60 8.94 19.91
N GLU A 224 3.47 9.91 20.81
CA GLU A 224 4.58 10.53 21.50
C GLU A 224 5.27 9.52 22.43
N GLY A 225 6.61 9.58 22.53
CA GLY A 225 7.42 8.66 23.35
C GLY A 225 7.48 7.19 22.87
N LEU A 226 6.73 6.81 21.83
CA LEU A 226 6.71 5.45 21.31
C LEU A 226 7.92 5.16 20.37
N PRO A 227 8.33 3.88 20.20
CA PRO A 227 9.43 3.50 19.33
C PRO A 227 9.07 3.56 17.83
N ASP A 228 10.08 3.40 16.97
CA ASP A 228 9.88 3.17 15.53
C ASP A 228 9.28 1.78 15.28
N PHE A 229 8.02 1.74 14.84
CA PHE A 229 7.31 0.49 14.56
C PHE A 229 7.78 -0.22 13.28
N THR A 230 8.69 0.36 12.47
CA THR A 230 9.32 -0.42 11.38
C THR A 230 10.34 -1.44 11.90
N THR A 231 10.83 -1.27 13.13
CA THR A 231 11.73 -2.23 13.80
C THR A 231 11.01 -3.51 14.25
N THR A 232 9.68 -3.49 14.38
CA THR A 232 8.87 -4.64 14.84
C THR A 232 8.27 -5.46 13.70
N LEU A 233 8.62 -5.16 12.45
CA LEU A 233 8.11 -5.86 11.26
C LEU A 233 8.67 -7.28 11.14
N ASP A 234 7.79 -8.26 11.15
CA ASP A 234 8.04 -9.58 10.57
C ASP A 234 7.94 -9.53 9.05
N TYR A 235 8.57 -10.47 8.33
CA TYR A 235 8.62 -10.45 6.86
C TYR A 235 8.19 -11.78 6.23
N THR A 236 7.48 -11.70 5.10
CA THR A 236 7.18 -12.82 4.19
C THR A 236 7.58 -12.44 2.76
N PRO A 237 7.98 -13.38 1.89
CA PRO A 237 8.18 -13.10 0.46
C PRO A 237 6.88 -12.65 -0.22
N LEU A 238 6.99 -11.69 -1.15
CA LEU A 238 5.92 -11.34 -2.09
C LEU A 238 6.01 -12.25 -3.31
N VAL A 239 4.86 -12.74 -3.75
CA VAL A 239 4.73 -13.60 -4.93
C VAL A 239 4.17 -12.78 -6.09
N ALA A 240 5.01 -12.51 -7.09
CA ALA A 240 4.56 -11.88 -8.33
C ALA A 240 3.70 -12.86 -9.15
N LYS A 241 2.71 -12.34 -9.89
CA LYS A 241 1.94 -13.11 -10.88
C LYS A 241 2.02 -12.40 -12.23
N ARG A 242 2.26 -13.17 -13.30
CA ARG A 242 2.55 -12.66 -14.66
C ARG A 242 1.60 -11.54 -15.10
N ASP A 243 0.30 -11.79 -14.97
CA ASP A 243 -0.75 -10.93 -15.50
C ASP A 243 -1.54 -10.22 -14.38
N ASN A 244 -0.99 -10.13 -13.15
CA ASN A 244 -1.60 -9.41 -12.03
C ASN A 244 -0.56 -8.69 -11.15
N PRO A 245 -0.61 -7.35 -11.05
CA PRO A 245 0.39 -6.55 -10.33
C PRO A 245 0.12 -6.48 -8.82
N GLY A 246 -1.06 -6.93 -8.37
CA GLY A 246 -1.47 -6.81 -6.97
C GLY A 246 -0.68 -7.73 -6.05
N TYR A 247 -0.58 -7.37 -4.78
CA TYR A 247 0.25 -8.12 -3.83
C TYR A 247 -0.35 -9.47 -3.45
N TYR A 248 0.51 -10.49 -3.46
CA TYR A 248 0.23 -11.85 -2.98
C TYR A 248 1.36 -12.35 -2.07
N VAL A 249 1.01 -13.23 -1.14
CA VAL A 249 1.94 -13.97 -0.26
C VAL A 249 1.51 -15.44 -0.16
N THR A 250 2.36 -16.28 0.41
CA THR A 250 2.06 -17.72 0.61
C THR A 250 1.77 -17.97 2.09
N ALA A 251 0.65 -18.64 2.39
CA ALA A 251 0.38 -19.25 3.68
C ALA A 251 0.55 -20.77 3.57
N ASN A 252 1.28 -21.37 4.49
CA ASN A 252 1.52 -22.81 4.57
C ASN A 252 0.39 -23.52 5.34
N ALA A 253 -0.29 -22.80 6.24
CA ALA A 253 -1.45 -23.26 6.98
C ALA A 253 -2.33 -22.07 7.41
N ILE A 254 -3.58 -22.36 7.76
CA ILE A 254 -4.45 -21.47 8.54
C ILE A 254 -4.71 -22.16 9.87
N ALA A 255 -4.65 -21.41 10.97
CA ALA A 255 -5.00 -21.88 12.30
C ALA A 255 -6.03 -20.96 12.96
N LEU A 256 -6.81 -21.54 13.87
CA LEU A 256 -7.68 -20.87 14.81
C LEU A 256 -7.07 -21.09 16.20
N ASP A 257 -6.58 -20.00 16.78
CA ASP A 257 -5.57 -20.04 17.83
C ASP A 257 -4.41 -20.96 17.43
N ASP A 258 -4.19 -22.05 18.16
CA ASP A 258 -3.12 -23.03 17.89
C ASP A 258 -3.60 -24.22 17.04
N ALA A 259 -4.91 -24.37 16.82
CA ALA A 259 -5.50 -25.47 16.06
C ALA A 259 -5.45 -25.20 14.54
N ARG A 260 -4.64 -25.95 13.80
CA ARG A 260 -4.60 -25.90 12.33
C ARG A 260 -5.90 -26.42 11.71
N LEU A 261 -6.38 -25.76 10.66
CA LEU A 261 -7.56 -26.22 9.93
C LEU A 261 -7.27 -27.49 9.12
N PRO A 262 -8.18 -28.48 9.10
CA PRO A 262 -8.14 -29.58 8.15
C PRO A 262 -8.59 -29.09 6.77
N LEU A 263 -7.62 -28.64 5.96
CA LEU A 263 -7.82 -28.20 4.58
C LEU A 263 -7.47 -29.32 3.58
N PRO A 264 -8.10 -29.36 2.39
CA PRO A 264 -7.70 -30.27 1.32
C PRO A 264 -6.24 -30.07 0.89
N SER A 265 -5.60 -31.13 0.40
CA SER A 265 -4.27 -31.04 -0.22
C SER A 265 -4.30 -30.05 -1.40
N GLY A 266 -3.29 -29.20 -1.51
CA GLY A 266 -3.21 -28.15 -2.54
C GLY A 266 -4.14 -26.94 -2.33
N ALA A 267 -5.00 -26.91 -1.29
CA ALA A 267 -5.89 -25.77 -1.04
C ALA A 267 -5.12 -24.45 -0.87
N LEU A 268 -3.98 -24.49 -0.17
CA LEU A 268 -3.07 -23.34 -0.04
C LEU A 268 -1.88 -23.48 -1.00
N ALA A 269 -1.97 -22.81 -2.15
CA ALA A 269 -0.91 -22.74 -3.15
C ALA A 269 0.04 -21.54 -2.93
N ALA A 270 1.18 -21.54 -3.61
CA ALA A 270 2.10 -20.40 -3.65
C ALA A 270 1.40 -19.13 -4.19
N GLY A 271 1.53 -18.00 -3.48
CA GLY A 271 0.75 -16.79 -3.79
C GLY A 271 -0.76 -16.97 -3.63
N GLY A 272 -1.19 -17.92 -2.79
CA GLY A 272 -2.59 -18.23 -2.49
C GLY A 272 -3.29 -17.22 -1.57
N VAL A 273 -2.56 -16.29 -0.95
CA VAL A 273 -3.13 -15.19 -0.17
C VAL A 273 -2.94 -13.88 -0.95
N ALA A 274 -3.99 -13.07 -1.10
CA ALA A 274 -3.95 -11.77 -1.76
C ALA A 274 -4.31 -10.64 -0.78
N LEU A 275 -3.70 -9.45 -0.92
CA LEU A 275 -4.05 -8.26 -0.13
C LEU A 275 -4.85 -7.28 -0.99
N ARG A 276 -6.04 -6.84 -0.54
CA ARG A 276 -6.95 -5.99 -1.33
C ARG A 276 -7.67 -4.95 -0.46
N THR A 277 -7.46 -3.66 -0.75
CA THR A 277 -8.19 -2.54 -0.10
C THR A 277 -9.52 -2.21 -0.75
N ALA A 278 -9.72 -2.56 -2.03
CA ALA A 278 -11.01 -2.43 -2.72
C ALA A 278 -12.08 -3.44 -2.25
N VAL A 279 -11.69 -4.40 -1.39
CA VAL A 279 -12.59 -5.38 -0.76
C VAL A 279 -12.62 -5.09 0.74
N PRO A 280 -13.77 -4.72 1.34
CA PRO A 280 -13.81 -4.34 2.75
C PRO A 280 -13.49 -5.48 3.74
N PHE A 281 -13.90 -6.71 3.45
CA PHE A 281 -13.85 -7.85 4.36
C PHE A 281 -13.09 -9.05 3.77
N GLY A 282 -12.74 -10.02 4.61
CA GLY A 282 -11.97 -11.18 4.19
C GLY A 282 -12.81 -12.06 3.27
N GLN A 283 -12.19 -12.63 2.24
CA GLN A 283 -12.86 -13.64 1.42
C GLN A 283 -12.05 -14.93 1.42
N LEU A 284 -12.75 -16.05 1.49
CA LEU A 284 -12.17 -17.39 1.48
C LEU A 284 -12.79 -18.19 0.34
N ARG A 285 -11.96 -18.90 -0.43
CA ARG A 285 -12.42 -19.81 -1.48
C ARG A 285 -13.22 -20.96 -0.85
N PRO A 286 -14.29 -21.51 -1.47
CA PRO A 286 -15.20 -22.47 -0.84
C PRO A 286 -14.56 -23.65 -0.09
N ASP A 287 -13.45 -24.20 -0.60
CA ASP A 287 -12.65 -25.28 -0.01
C ASP A 287 -11.95 -24.89 1.30
N VAL A 288 -11.69 -23.60 1.51
CA VAL A 288 -11.11 -23.04 2.74
C VAL A 288 -12.18 -22.43 3.65
N PHE A 289 -13.19 -21.78 3.07
CA PHE A 289 -14.28 -21.12 3.79
C PHE A 289 -15.06 -22.09 4.68
N ARG A 290 -15.46 -23.25 4.14
CA ARG A 290 -16.31 -24.23 4.84
C ARG A 290 -15.64 -24.85 6.08
N PRO A 291 -14.39 -25.35 6.02
CA PRO A 291 -13.69 -25.78 7.23
C PRO A 291 -13.39 -24.60 8.18
N PHE A 292 -13.04 -23.42 7.67
CA PHE A 292 -12.80 -22.23 8.50
C PHE A 292 -14.02 -21.86 9.36
N VAL A 293 -15.20 -21.69 8.76
CA VAL A 293 -16.42 -21.30 9.49
C VAL A 293 -16.83 -22.37 10.50
N ARG A 294 -16.72 -23.66 10.13
CA ARG A 294 -17.07 -24.79 11.00
C ARG A 294 -16.18 -24.86 12.24
N GLU A 295 -14.86 -24.84 12.07
CA GLU A 295 -13.95 -24.88 13.22
C GLU A 295 -13.98 -23.57 14.03
N PHE A 296 -14.32 -22.42 13.42
CA PHE A 296 -14.50 -21.15 14.14
C PHE A 296 -15.73 -21.17 15.05
N GLU A 297 -16.88 -21.64 14.55
CA GLU A 297 -18.09 -21.78 15.38
C GLU A 297 -17.87 -22.76 16.54
N LYS A 298 -17.23 -23.90 16.25
CA LYS A 298 -16.86 -24.92 17.24
C LYS A 298 -15.85 -24.41 18.28
N GLY A 299 -14.81 -23.70 17.86
CA GLY A 299 -13.78 -23.14 18.74
C GLY A 299 -14.29 -21.99 19.60
N LEU A 300 -15.22 -21.17 19.08
CA LEU A 300 -15.91 -20.15 19.86
C LEU A 300 -16.89 -20.75 20.87
N ASN A 301 -17.56 -21.87 20.53
CA ASN A 301 -18.45 -22.62 21.43
C ASN A 301 -19.59 -21.77 22.04
N ARG A 302 -20.11 -20.78 21.30
CA ARG A 302 -21.20 -19.88 21.73
C ARG A 302 -22.49 -20.03 20.91
N SER A 303 -22.96 -21.26 20.78
CA SER A 303 -24.24 -21.58 20.12
C SER A 303 -25.44 -20.87 20.78
N ASP A 304 -25.35 -20.61 22.08
CA ASP A 304 -26.31 -19.83 22.88
C ASP A 304 -26.44 -18.35 22.42
N ALA A 305 -25.35 -17.79 21.90
CA ALA A 305 -25.29 -16.41 21.43
C ALA A 305 -25.61 -16.27 19.92
N LYS A 306 -25.70 -17.36 19.17
CA LYS A 306 -25.84 -17.36 17.70
C LYS A 306 -27.19 -16.77 17.26
N VAL A 307 -27.19 -16.00 16.19
CA VAL A 307 -28.39 -15.34 15.64
C VAL A 307 -28.47 -15.48 14.12
N ALA A 308 -29.65 -15.18 13.57
CA ALA A 308 -29.85 -15.05 12.13
C ALA A 308 -28.78 -14.15 11.48
N ALA A 309 -28.13 -14.70 10.47
CA ALA A 309 -27.07 -14.10 9.67
C ALA A 309 -27.50 -12.74 9.09
N VAL A 310 -26.51 -11.88 8.81
CA VAL A 310 -26.72 -10.54 8.25
C VAL A 310 -25.83 -10.41 7.02
N ALA A 311 -26.45 -10.40 5.83
CA ALA A 311 -25.72 -10.37 4.57
C ALA A 311 -24.72 -9.19 4.52
N PRO A 312 -23.47 -9.42 4.08
CA PRO A 312 -22.95 -10.62 3.43
C PRO A 312 -22.41 -11.71 4.39
N PHE A 313 -22.48 -11.53 5.71
CA PHE A 313 -21.81 -12.40 6.67
C PHE A 313 -22.59 -13.69 6.96
N PRO A 314 -21.91 -14.86 7.00
CA PRO A 314 -22.56 -16.17 7.17
C PRO A 314 -22.93 -16.49 8.62
N LEU A 315 -22.22 -15.90 9.58
CA LEU A 315 -22.21 -16.29 10.98
C LEU A 315 -22.21 -15.03 11.84
N CYS A 316 -23.23 -14.91 12.70
CA CYS A 316 -23.45 -13.75 13.56
C CYS A 316 -23.92 -14.17 14.95
N TYR A 317 -23.58 -13.36 15.95
CA TYR A 317 -23.89 -13.56 17.36
C TYR A 317 -24.48 -12.28 17.98
N ARG A 318 -25.17 -12.40 19.12
CA ARG A 318 -25.53 -11.27 19.98
C ARG A 318 -24.25 -10.66 20.56
N ALA A 319 -23.97 -9.40 20.23
CA ALA A 319 -22.74 -8.71 20.65
C ALA A 319 -22.59 -8.69 22.17
N SER A 320 -23.68 -8.44 22.90
CA SER A 320 -23.72 -8.42 24.37
C SER A 320 -23.46 -9.77 25.05
N MET A 321 -23.44 -10.89 24.31
CA MET A 321 -23.13 -12.21 24.86
C MET A 321 -21.69 -12.65 24.55
N LEU A 322 -20.99 -11.96 23.65
CA LEU A 322 -19.55 -12.20 23.41
C LEU A 322 -18.71 -11.42 24.43
N GLY A 323 -17.68 -12.06 24.98
CA GLY A 323 -16.68 -11.36 25.78
C GLY A 323 -15.90 -10.35 24.93
N ASN A 324 -15.33 -9.32 25.56
CA ASN A 324 -14.51 -8.30 24.88
C ASN A 324 -13.16 -8.14 25.58
N THR A 325 -12.13 -7.75 24.82
CA THR A 325 -10.74 -7.64 25.27
C THR A 325 -10.10 -6.38 24.70
N ARG A 326 -8.86 -6.07 25.14
CA ARG A 326 -8.04 -5.00 24.53
C ARG A 326 -7.68 -5.25 23.06
N ILE A 327 -8.01 -6.41 22.49
CA ILE A 327 -7.80 -6.81 21.09
C ILE A 327 -9.11 -7.19 20.38
N GLY A 328 -10.24 -6.68 20.89
CA GLY A 328 -11.60 -6.88 20.38
C GLY A 328 -12.32 -8.07 21.01
N TYR A 329 -13.39 -8.52 20.38
CA TYR A 329 -14.18 -9.66 20.85
C TYR A 329 -13.32 -10.89 21.19
N PHE A 330 -13.65 -11.56 22.28
CA PHE A 330 -13.02 -12.80 22.72
C PHE A 330 -13.56 -13.96 21.87
N VAL A 331 -12.87 -14.19 20.75
CA VAL A 331 -13.13 -15.23 19.75
C VAL A 331 -11.80 -15.83 19.28
N PRO A 332 -11.81 -17.03 18.65
CA PRO A 332 -10.57 -17.65 18.17
C PRO A 332 -9.75 -16.74 17.26
N ALA A 333 -8.46 -16.59 17.55
CA ALA A 333 -7.57 -15.74 16.76
C ALA A 333 -7.23 -16.42 15.42
N VAL A 334 -7.50 -15.74 14.31
CA VAL A 334 -7.26 -16.29 12.98
C VAL A 334 -5.79 -16.04 12.61
N ARG A 335 -5.02 -17.11 12.43
CA ARG A 335 -3.59 -17.04 12.12
C ARG A 335 -3.32 -17.61 10.74
N LEU A 336 -2.77 -16.79 9.83
CA LEU A 336 -2.16 -17.29 8.60
C LEU A 336 -0.69 -17.58 8.90
N MET A 337 -0.28 -18.86 8.79
CA MET A 337 1.11 -19.26 8.98
C MET A 337 1.87 -19.02 7.68
N LEU A 338 2.59 -17.90 7.57
CA LEU A 338 3.17 -17.44 6.30
C LEU A 338 4.51 -18.10 5.97
N ALA A 339 4.85 -18.13 4.69
CA ALA A 339 6.19 -18.47 4.23
C ALA A 339 7.23 -17.52 4.86
N GLY A 340 8.32 -18.07 5.39
CA GLY A 340 9.22 -17.36 6.32
C GLY A 340 8.95 -17.68 7.80
N GLY A 341 7.91 -18.46 8.12
CA GLY A 341 7.69 -19.02 9.46
C GLY A 341 7.04 -18.06 10.47
N LYS A 342 6.48 -16.95 10.00
CA LYS A 342 5.84 -15.91 10.84
C LYS A 342 4.32 -15.89 10.65
N ASN A 343 3.58 -15.53 11.70
CA ASN A 343 2.12 -15.67 11.75
C ASN A 343 1.40 -14.33 11.63
N TYR A 344 0.69 -14.10 10.52
CA TYR A 344 -0.23 -12.96 10.41
C TYR A 344 -1.46 -13.24 11.26
N THR A 345 -1.55 -12.57 12.40
CA THR A 345 -2.48 -12.92 13.50
C THR A 345 -3.59 -11.88 13.65
N MET A 346 -4.80 -12.25 13.23
CA MET A 346 -6.00 -11.41 13.29
C MET A 346 -6.82 -11.75 14.54
N THR A 347 -7.02 -10.75 15.38
CA THR A 347 -7.77 -10.84 16.65
C THR A 347 -9.23 -10.41 16.44
N GLY A 348 -10.05 -10.36 17.49
CA GLY A 348 -11.46 -9.94 17.40
C GLY A 348 -11.67 -8.59 16.68
N THR A 349 -10.72 -7.65 16.79
CA THR A 349 -10.68 -6.38 16.02
C THR A 349 -10.69 -6.52 14.50
N ASN A 350 -10.30 -7.69 13.96
CA ASN A 350 -10.05 -7.95 12.54
C ASN A 350 -10.83 -9.18 12.02
N SER A 351 -11.37 -10.01 12.92
CA SER A 351 -12.21 -11.18 12.60
C SER A 351 -13.70 -10.96 12.87
N MET A 352 -14.09 -10.00 13.72
CA MET A 352 -15.49 -9.74 14.07
C MET A 352 -15.88 -8.28 13.80
N VAL A 353 -16.97 -8.07 13.07
CA VAL A 353 -17.50 -6.75 12.71
C VAL A 353 -18.89 -6.53 13.30
N ASP A 354 -19.07 -5.36 13.92
CA ASP A 354 -20.37 -4.93 14.45
C ASP A 354 -21.34 -4.55 13.33
N VAL A 355 -22.58 -5.03 13.42
CA VAL A 355 -23.67 -4.70 12.50
C VAL A 355 -24.91 -4.25 13.28
N LYS A 356 -25.84 -3.58 12.58
CA LYS A 356 -27.04 -2.98 13.20
C LYS A 356 -27.86 -4.01 13.99
N GLY A 357 -28.40 -3.57 15.12
CA GLY A 357 -29.25 -4.40 16.00
C GLY A 357 -28.50 -5.21 17.05
N GLY A 358 -27.34 -4.74 17.52
CA GLY A 358 -26.60 -5.39 18.62
C GLY A 358 -26.00 -6.75 18.24
N LYS A 359 -25.57 -6.90 16.98
CA LYS A 359 -25.01 -8.15 16.44
C LYS A 359 -23.54 -7.96 16.07
N ALA A 360 -22.72 -8.97 16.35
CA ALA A 360 -21.35 -9.07 15.87
C ALA A 360 -21.25 -10.26 14.89
N CYS A 361 -20.65 -10.05 13.72
CA CYS A 361 -20.58 -11.06 12.65
C CYS A 361 -19.14 -11.38 12.25
N LEU A 362 -18.91 -12.62 11.82
CA LEU A 362 -17.62 -13.09 11.31
C LEU A 362 -17.27 -12.35 10.01
N ALA A 363 -16.19 -11.58 10.03
CA ALA A 363 -15.75 -10.67 8.97
C ALA A 363 -15.04 -11.37 7.79
N PHE A 364 -15.42 -12.62 7.52
CA PHE A 364 -14.99 -13.46 6.41
C PHE A 364 -16.20 -14.02 5.66
N VAL A 365 -16.19 -13.95 4.33
CA VAL A 365 -17.27 -14.41 3.45
C VAL A 365 -16.78 -15.42 2.41
N GLU A 366 -17.69 -16.25 1.88
CA GLU A 366 -17.36 -17.18 0.79
C GLU A 366 -17.12 -16.39 -0.50
N MET A 367 -16.03 -16.68 -1.22
CA MET A 367 -15.84 -16.15 -2.57
C MET A 367 -16.94 -16.69 -3.49
N LYS A 368 -17.57 -15.81 -4.26
CA LYS A 368 -18.46 -16.24 -5.36
C LYS A 368 -17.64 -16.99 -6.40
N SER A 369 -18.17 -18.11 -6.89
CA SER A 369 -17.48 -19.02 -7.80
C SER A 369 -17.15 -18.40 -9.17
N GLY A 370 -16.00 -17.75 -9.27
CA GLY A 370 -15.32 -17.42 -10.52
C GLY A 370 -13.96 -18.10 -10.55
N ASP A 371 -13.76 -18.98 -11.54
CA ASP A 371 -12.53 -19.73 -11.84
C ASP A 371 -11.69 -20.11 -10.60
N ALA A 372 -12.23 -21.04 -9.81
CA ALA A 372 -11.65 -21.46 -8.53
C ALA A 372 -10.18 -21.95 -8.62
N ALA A 373 -9.71 -22.35 -9.82
CA ALA A 373 -8.33 -22.75 -10.08
C ALA A 373 -7.33 -21.57 -10.16
N SER A 374 -7.78 -20.36 -10.52
CA SER A 374 -6.93 -19.16 -10.62
C SER A 374 -7.12 -18.18 -9.45
N SER A 375 -8.30 -18.21 -8.84
CA SER A 375 -8.64 -17.43 -7.65
C SER A 375 -7.77 -17.80 -6.43
N PRO A 376 -7.29 -16.80 -5.65
CA PRO A 376 -6.55 -17.06 -4.41
C PRO A 376 -7.43 -17.82 -3.41
N ALA A 377 -6.79 -18.58 -2.51
CA ALA A 377 -7.49 -19.27 -1.42
C ALA A 377 -8.01 -18.29 -0.36
N VAL A 378 -7.28 -17.18 -0.15
CA VAL A 378 -7.60 -16.13 0.84
C VAL A 378 -7.42 -14.75 0.20
N ILE A 379 -8.38 -13.86 0.42
CA ILE A 379 -8.22 -12.41 0.26
C ILE A 379 -8.28 -11.78 1.64
N LEU A 380 -7.20 -11.11 2.04
CA LEU A 380 -7.19 -10.16 3.16
C LEU A 380 -7.82 -8.86 2.65
N GLY A 381 -9.02 -8.56 3.13
CA GLY A 381 -9.72 -7.31 2.89
C GLY A 381 -9.20 -6.18 3.79
N GLY A 382 -9.71 -4.98 3.58
CA GLY A 382 -9.35 -3.80 4.36
C GLY A 382 -9.43 -4.01 5.87
N PHE A 383 -10.53 -4.59 6.36
CA PHE A 383 -10.79 -4.84 7.79
C PHE A 383 -9.74 -5.75 8.45
N GLN A 384 -9.17 -6.69 7.70
CA GLN A 384 -8.09 -7.55 8.19
C GLN A 384 -6.74 -6.82 8.29
N MET A 385 -6.60 -5.68 7.61
CA MET A 385 -5.43 -4.83 7.58
C MET A 385 -5.56 -3.57 8.47
N GLU A 386 -6.68 -3.37 9.15
CA GLU A 386 -6.86 -2.27 10.12
C GLU A 386 -6.01 -2.48 11.38
N ASN A 387 -5.29 -1.44 11.82
CA ASN A 387 -4.28 -1.51 12.89
C ASN A 387 -3.18 -2.58 12.67
N MET A 388 -2.94 -2.92 11.41
CA MET A 388 -1.74 -3.63 10.96
C MET A 388 -0.84 -2.62 10.26
N LEU A 389 0.44 -2.56 10.66
CA LEU A 389 1.45 -1.84 9.90
C LEU A 389 1.99 -2.76 8.79
N LEU A 390 1.86 -2.35 7.53
CA LEU A 390 2.26 -3.14 6.37
C LEU A 390 3.34 -2.39 5.57
N GLN A 391 4.50 -3.01 5.34
CA GLN A 391 5.55 -2.47 4.46
C GLN A 391 5.63 -3.28 3.17
N PHE A 392 5.19 -2.69 2.06
CA PHE A 392 5.29 -3.28 0.72
C PHE A 392 6.65 -2.91 0.12
N ASP A 393 7.61 -3.83 0.20
CA ASP A 393 9.01 -3.66 -0.22
C ASP A 393 9.22 -4.35 -1.57
N SER A 394 9.02 -3.59 -2.66
CA SER A 394 9.09 -4.11 -4.03
C SER A 394 10.54 -4.36 -4.49
N GLU A 395 11.50 -3.61 -3.93
CA GLU A 395 12.94 -3.79 -4.17
C GLU A 395 13.41 -5.15 -3.65
N LYS A 396 13.08 -5.48 -2.40
CA LYS A 396 13.45 -6.75 -1.76
C LYS A 396 12.37 -7.84 -1.89
N LYS A 397 11.34 -7.58 -2.71
CA LYS A 397 10.23 -8.50 -3.04
C LYS A 397 9.61 -9.17 -1.80
N ARG A 398 9.27 -8.37 -0.79
CA ARG A 398 8.77 -8.84 0.51
C ARG A 398 7.70 -7.94 1.11
N LEU A 399 6.82 -8.52 1.90
CA LEU A 399 5.86 -7.81 2.75
C LEU A 399 6.39 -7.84 4.18
N GLY A 400 6.72 -6.68 4.72
CA GLY A 400 6.84 -6.48 6.15
C GLY A 400 5.45 -6.33 6.79
N PHE A 401 5.21 -6.91 7.96
CA PHE A 401 3.95 -6.77 8.68
C PHE A 401 4.17 -6.77 10.20
N ALA A 402 3.41 -5.94 10.92
CA ALA A 402 3.31 -5.97 12.38
C ALA A 402 1.88 -5.65 12.83
N ARG A 403 1.35 -6.42 13.79
CA ARG A 403 0.08 -6.08 14.46
C ARG A 403 0.37 -5.06 15.55
N LEU A 404 -0.31 -3.92 15.54
CA LEU A 404 -0.03 -2.87 16.51
C LEU A 404 -0.39 -3.31 17.96
N PRO A 405 0.39 -2.89 18.97
CA PRO A 405 0.03 -3.05 20.38
C PRO A 405 -1.29 -2.32 20.70
N PHE A 406 -2.05 -2.82 21.67
CA PHE A 406 -3.38 -2.29 22.01
C PHE A 406 -3.41 -0.83 22.50
N TYR A 407 -2.25 -0.27 22.86
CA TYR A 407 -2.10 1.11 23.35
C TYR A 407 -1.84 2.13 22.22
N THR A 408 -1.82 1.69 20.96
CA THR A 408 -1.69 2.55 19.78
C THR A 408 -2.55 2.03 18.62
N SER A 409 -2.68 2.82 17.58
CA SER A 409 -3.44 2.52 16.37
C SER A 409 -2.83 3.25 15.18
N CYS A 410 -3.23 2.89 13.95
CA CYS A 410 -2.83 3.67 12.77
C CYS A 410 -3.29 5.14 12.85
N SER A 411 -4.35 5.41 13.62
CA SER A 411 -4.91 6.73 13.86
C SER A 411 -4.12 7.60 14.86
N ASN A 412 -2.98 7.12 15.37
CA ASN A 412 -2.11 7.86 16.29
C ASN A 412 -0.87 8.49 15.62
N PHE A 413 -0.78 8.49 14.28
CA PHE A 413 0.24 9.28 13.57
C PHE A 413 -0.03 10.79 13.71
N ASN A 414 0.98 11.58 14.04
CA ASN A 414 0.79 13.01 14.31
C ASN A 414 0.83 13.85 13.03
N PHE A 415 -0.32 14.11 12.42
CA PHE A 415 -0.44 14.95 11.22
C PHE A 415 -0.24 16.46 11.47
N THR A 416 0.04 16.90 12.70
CA THR A 416 0.42 18.29 12.98
C THR A 416 1.80 18.57 12.39
N LYS A 417 1.96 19.67 11.66
CA LYS A 417 3.30 20.14 11.25
C LYS A 417 4.05 20.66 12.47
N THR A 418 5.31 20.26 12.61
CA THR A 418 6.29 21.03 13.39
C THR A 418 6.51 22.37 12.69
N GLN A 419 6.54 23.47 13.47
CA GLN A 419 6.89 24.80 12.96
C GLN A 419 8.38 24.90 12.62
#